data_AF-A0A7W0T8E8-F1
#
_entry.id   AF-A0A7W0T8E8-F1
#
_cell.length_a   1.000
_cell.length_b   1.000
_cell.length_c   1.000
_cell.angle_alpha   90.00
_cell.angle_beta   90.00
_cell.angle_gamma   90.00
#
_symmetry.space_group_name_H-M   'P 1'
#
loop_
_entity.id
_entity.type
_entity.pdbx_description
1 polymer ?
#
loop_
_entity_poly.entity_id
_entity_poly.type
_entity_poly.pdbx_seq_one_letter_code
_entity_poly.pdbx_strand_id
1 'polypeptide(L)' 'MIAGQVVITYSDAPDETCAAGDLFYWPPGHRVRVDQDAEVIVFSPQKEHTDVIEHMIDRMSD' A
#
# COMPACT_ATOMS: atom_id res chain seq x y z
N MET A 1 9.88 2.23 1.14
CA MET A 1 9.30 3.59 1.14
C MET A 1 10.34 4.57 0.62
N ILE A 2 10.04 5.40 -0.39
CA ILE A 2 10.95 6.47 -0.84
C ILE A 2 10.72 7.74 -0.01
N ALA A 3 9.47 8.21 0.06
CA ALA A 3 9.06 9.42 0.77
C ALA A 3 7.62 9.29 1.30
N GLY A 4 7.25 10.07 2.31
CA GLY A 4 5.89 10.10 2.86
C GLY A 4 5.61 9.09 3.96
N GLN A 5 4.32 8.79 4.18
CA GLN A 5 3.85 7.87 5.20
C GLN A 5 2.56 7.14 4.80
N VAL A 6 2.50 5.84 5.06
CA VAL A 6 1.28 5.02 4.93
C VAL A 6 1.00 4.26 6.23
N VAL A 7 -0.26 3.93 6.45
CA VAL A 7 -0.70 3.03 7.53
C VAL A 7 -1.30 1.79 6.91
N ILE A 8 -0.87 0.63 7.41
CA ILE A 8 -1.30 -0.68 6.98
C ILE A 8 -2.14 -1.29 8.09
N THR A 9 -3.38 -1.64 7.75
CA THR A 9 -4.28 -2.37 8.65
C THR A 9 -4.35 -3.81 8.19
N TYR A 10 -4.15 -4.74 9.12
CA TYR A 10 -4.24 -6.17 8.86
C TYR A 10 -5.56 -6.73 9.40
N SER A 11 -5.90 -7.94 8.98
CA SER A 11 -7.12 -8.63 9.44
C SER A 11 -6.93 -9.29 10.81
N ASP A 12 -5.69 -9.64 11.14
CA ASP A 12 -5.31 -10.50 12.28
C ASP A 12 -4.05 -10.01 13.03
N ALA A 13 -3.52 -8.83 12.67
CA ALA A 13 -2.34 -8.24 13.28
C ALA A 13 -2.56 -6.75 13.59
N PRO A 14 -1.77 -6.16 14.53
CA PRO A 14 -1.80 -4.73 14.77
C PRO A 14 -1.42 -3.93 13.54
N ASP A 15 -1.96 -2.72 13.45
CA ASP A 15 -1.62 -1.78 12.37
C ASP A 15 -0.13 -1.41 12.38
N GLU A 16 0.42 -1.23 11.18
CA GLU A 16 1.81 -0.82 10.95
C GLU A 16 1.84 0.55 10.27
N THR A 17 2.70 1.45 10.76
CA THR A 17 3.00 2.72 10.09
C THR A 17 4.34 2.58 9.38
N CYS A 18 4.37 2.76 8.06
CA CYS A 18 5.60 2.80 7.28
C CYS A 18 5.91 4.25 6.87
N ALA A 19 7.15 4.69 7.05
CA ALA A 19 7.64 6.03 6.75
C ALA A 19 8.84 5.99 5.80
N ALA A 20 9.28 7.16 5.32
CA ALA A 20 10.39 7.30 4.39
C ALA A 20 11.65 6.54 4.86
N GLY A 21 12.24 5.72 3.97
CA GLY A 21 13.38 4.86 4.27
C GLY A 21 13.03 3.43 4.69
N ASP A 22 11.78 3.15 5.08
CA ASP A 22 11.41 1.81 5.54
C ASP A 22 11.38 0.78 4.41
N LEU A 23 11.81 -0.44 4.73
CA LEU A 23 11.56 -1.64 3.95
C LEU A 23 10.52 -2.49 4.68
N PHE A 24 9.51 -2.93 3.95
CA PHE A 24 8.33 -3.58 4.54
C PHE A 24 7.92 -4.83 3.75
N TYR A 25 7.13 -5.68 4.40
CA TYR A 25 6.46 -6.83 3.78
C TYR A 25 5.01 -6.89 4.26
N TRP A 26 4.05 -6.84 3.33
CA TRP A 26 2.63 -6.84 3.64
C TRP A 26 1.99 -8.16 3.19
N PRO A 27 1.74 -9.12 4.10
CA PRO A 27 1.08 -10.37 3.74
C PRO A 27 -0.36 -10.14 3.25
N PRO A 28 -0.97 -11.12 2.55
CA PRO A 28 -2.36 -11.04 2.14
C PRO A 28 -3.30 -10.69 3.30
N GLY A 29 -4.38 -9.94 3.01
CA GLY A 29 -5.32 -9.47 4.03
C GLY A 29 -4.94 -8.12 4.67
N HIS A 30 -4.00 -7.38 4.06
CA HIS A 30 -3.68 -6.00 4.41
C HIS A 30 -4.52 -4.99 3.61
N ARG A 31 -4.67 -3.79 4.17
CA ARG A 31 -5.24 -2.61 3.51
C ARG A 31 -4.30 -1.42 3.72
N VAL A 32 -4.10 -0.64 2.67
CA VAL A 32 -3.22 0.54 2.69
C VAL A 32 -4.06 1.81 2.80
N ARG A 33 -3.71 2.68 3.74
CA ARG A 33 -4.21 4.05 3.84
C ARG A 33 -3.03 5.02 3.73
N VAL A 34 -3.17 6.01 2.85
CA VAL A 34 -2.18 7.07 2.66
C VAL A 34 -2.54 8.23 3.58
N ASP A 35 -1.70 8.50 4.58
CA ASP A 35 -1.92 9.59 5.55
C ASP A 35 -1.19 10.88 5.17
N GLN A 36 -0.09 10.73 4.43
CA GLN A 36 0.69 11.82 3.85
C GLN A 36 1.08 11.41 2.43
N ASP A 37 1.20 12.40 1.52
CA ASP A 37 1.67 12.17 0.16
C ASP A 37 2.90 11.24 0.15
N ALA A 38 2.79 10.15 -0.60
CA ALA A 38 3.67 8.99 -0.47
C ALA A 38 4.22 8.53 -1.82
N GLU A 39 5.51 8.16 -1.82
CA GLU A 39 6.19 7.52 -2.94
C GLU A 39 6.70 6.14 -2.52
N VAL A 40 6.25 5.10 -3.23
CA VAL A 40 6.53 3.70 -2.89
C VAL A 40 6.97 2.90 -4.12
N ILE A 41 7.83 1.92 -3.88
CA ILE A 41 8.12 0.84 -4.82
C ILE A 41 7.58 -0.42 -4.17
N VAL A 42 6.65 -1.10 -4.85
CA VAL A 42 6.03 -2.34 -4.37
C VAL A 42 6.28 -3.45 -5.38
N PHE A 43 6.75 -4.59 -4.89
CA PHE A 43 6.88 -5.81 -5.68
C PHE A 43 5.74 -6.75 -5.29
N SER A 44 4.92 -7.13 -6.26
CA SER A 44 3.73 -7.94 -6.04
C SER A 44 3.50 -8.88 -7.24
N PRO A 45 2.84 -10.03 -7.05
CA PRO A 45 2.38 -10.86 -8.16
C PRO A 45 1.63 -10.05 -9.22
N GLN A 46 1.99 -10.27 -10.49
CA GLN A 46 1.56 -9.40 -11.60
C GLN A 46 0.04 -9.29 -11.71
N LYS A 47 -0.69 -10.41 -11.60
CA LYS A 47 -2.15 -10.43 -11.82
C LYS A 47 -2.87 -9.62 -10.75
N GLU A 48 -2.64 -9.96 -9.48
CA GLU A 48 -3.27 -9.33 -8.33
C GLU A 48 -2.90 -7.85 -8.25
N HIS A 49 -1.66 -7.50 -8.61
CA HIS A 49 -1.23 -6.11 -8.67
C HIS A 49 -1.95 -5.33 -9.78
N THR A 50 -2.13 -5.91 -10.97
CA THR A 50 -2.91 -5.30 -12.06
C THR A 50 -4.35 -5.04 -11.61
N ASP A 51 -5.01 -6.02 -10.99
CA ASP A 51 -6.40 -5.89 -10.52
C ASP A 51 -6.55 -4.72 -9.51
N VAL A 52 -5.55 -4.50 -8.63
CA VAL A 52 -5.54 -3.36 -7.68
C VAL A 52 -5.32 -2.01 -8.37
N ILE A 53 -4.35 -1.93 -9.29
CA ILE A 53 -4.03 -0.66 -9.98
C ILE A 53 -5.19 -0.22 -10.87
N GLU A 54 -5.84 -1.15 -11.58
CA GLU A 54 -7.03 -0.85 -12.39
C GLU A 54 -8.16 -0.30 -11.53
N HIS A 55 -8.41 -0.91 -10.36
CA HIS A 55 -9.39 -0.40 -9.40
C HIS A 55 -9.05 1.01 -8.91
N MET A 56 -7.78 1.28 -8.60
CA MET A 56 -7.35 2.63 -8.16
C MET A 56 -7.56 3.68 -9.26
N ILE A 57 -7.17 3.37 -10.50
CA ILE A 57 -7.34 4.28 -11.65
C ILE A 57 -8.81 4.63 -11.84
N ASP A 58 -9.69 3.62 -11.81
CA ASP A 58 -11.14 3.81 -11.91
C ASP A 58 -11.66 4.74 -10.80
N ARG A 59 -11.30 4.46 -9.54
CA ARG A 59 -11.76 5.24 -8.38
C ARG A 59 -11.22 6.67 -8.29
N MET A 60 -10.09 6.96 -8.94
CA MET A 60 -9.45 8.28 -8.97
C MET A 60 -9.85 9.12 -10.19
N SER A 61 -10.52 8.52 -11.17
CA SER A 61 -10.96 9.21 -12.39
C SER A 61 -12.35 9.85 -12.27
N ASP A 62 -13.05 9.61 -11.16
CA ASP A 62 -14.31 10.26 -10.74
C ASP A 62 -14.05 11.54 -9.93
#